data_AF-A0A5N6NRJ2-F1
#
_entry.id   AF-A0A5N6NRJ2-F1
#
_cell.length_a   1.000
_cell.length_b   1.000
_cell.length_c   1.000
_cell.angle_alpha   90.00
_cell.angle_beta   90.00
_cell.angle_gamma   90.00
#
_symmetry.space_group_name_H-M   'P 1'
#
loop_
_entity.id
_entity.type
_entity.pdbx_description
1 polymer ?
#
loop_
_entity_poly.entity_id
_entity_poly.type
_entity_poly.pdbx_seq_one_letter_code
_entity_poly.pdbx_strand_id
1 'polypeptide(L)'
;MLCFIFSISFAGATASLTTTSTVTTTIAQTSSALVVIKEWNVELQERTSKFRKQANAIAEWDRRILQNRDVLLKLEAEVAKVVDTQSNLERQLELIETHQQEVDKSLQSVEEKAERIYKDEHGLLLDDDAASTRDAMYEHAELIEREMEQMTEQIKSVIQTLNVNQGGELEVTDGMTPLDVVVRILNNQLSSLMWIDEKAEEFSSRIQKLAKQGSAADRELMGPKFWLSR
;
A
#
# COMPACT_ATOMS: atom_id res chain seq x y z
N MET A 1 -13.47 21.14 -18.84
CA MET A 1 -12.24 21.78 -18.35
C MET A 1 -11.70 22.62 -19.50
N LEU A 2 -11.74 23.94 -19.38
CA LEU A 2 -11.56 24.88 -20.50
C LEU A 2 -10.10 24.90 -20.99
N CYS A 3 -9.90 24.55 -22.27
CA CYS A 3 -8.65 24.77 -22.98
C CYS A 3 -8.52 26.26 -23.35
N PHE A 4 -7.60 26.98 -22.72
CA PHE A 4 -7.16 28.29 -23.21
C PHE A 4 -5.99 28.10 -24.17
N ILE A 5 -6.30 28.03 -25.47
CA ILE A 5 -5.33 28.17 -26.56
C ILE A 5 -5.16 29.68 -26.78
N PHE A 6 -4.03 30.24 -26.37
CA PHE A 6 -3.69 31.63 -26.70
C PHE A 6 -3.12 31.67 -28.12
N SER A 7 -4.01 31.91 -29.09
CA SER A 7 -3.62 32.15 -30.49
C SER A 7 -3.16 33.60 -30.63
N ILE A 8 -1.85 33.82 -30.82
CA ILE A 8 -1.31 35.16 -31.10
C ILE A 8 -1.43 35.40 -32.61
N SER A 9 -2.40 36.24 -32.99
CA SER A 9 -2.46 36.84 -34.32
C SER A 9 -1.57 38.08 -34.34
N PHE A 10 -0.52 38.07 -35.17
CA PHE A 10 0.35 39.22 -35.39
C PHE A 10 -0.26 40.10 -36.49
N ALA A 11 -0.91 41.19 -36.11
CA ALA A 11 -1.30 42.24 -37.04
C ALA A 11 -0.08 43.13 -37.34
N GLY A 12 0.51 42.96 -38.51
CA GLY A 12 1.55 43.83 -39.03
C GLY A 12 0.99 45.23 -39.33
N ALA A 13 1.43 46.23 -38.58
CA ALA A 13 1.16 47.63 -38.88
C ALA A 13 2.23 48.16 -39.85
N THR A 14 1.86 48.35 -41.11
CA THR A 14 2.64 49.10 -42.09
C THR A 14 2.41 50.60 -41.87
N ALA A 15 3.42 51.31 -41.36
CA ALA A 15 3.41 52.77 -41.30
C ALA A 15 3.97 53.36 -42.61
N SER A 16 3.13 54.08 -43.36
CA SER A 16 3.53 54.88 -44.51
C SER A 16 4.26 56.15 -44.05
N LEU A 17 5.44 56.40 -44.65
CA LEU A 17 6.22 57.62 -44.48
C LEU A 17 5.89 58.60 -45.61
N THR A 18 5.34 59.77 -45.27
CA THR A 18 5.15 60.90 -46.19
C THR A 18 6.27 61.90 -45.98
N THR A 19 7.05 62.14 -47.04
CA THR A 19 8.17 63.08 -47.06
C THR A 19 7.72 64.42 -47.63
N THR A 20 7.88 65.52 -46.87
CA THR A 20 7.90 66.87 -47.44
C THR A 20 8.89 67.77 -46.69
N SER A 21 9.68 68.49 -47.47
CA SER A 21 10.94 69.17 -47.17
C SER A 21 10.84 70.42 -46.27
N THR A 22 11.91 70.71 -45.51
CA THR A 22 12.52 72.06 -45.37
C THR A 22 13.83 71.98 -44.58
N VAL A 23 14.93 72.34 -45.25
CA VAL A 23 16.31 72.36 -44.74
C VAL A 23 16.64 73.80 -44.36
N THR A 24 16.53 74.19 -43.08
CA THR A 24 17.33 75.23 -42.38
C THR A 24 16.86 75.45 -40.93
N THR A 25 16.86 74.38 -40.11
CA THR A 25 17.02 74.41 -38.64
C THR A 25 17.59 73.05 -38.26
N THR A 26 18.83 72.81 -38.68
CA THR A 26 19.31 71.50 -39.12
C THR A 26 20.06 70.65 -38.07
N ILE A 27 20.24 71.05 -36.81
CA ILE A 27 21.09 70.25 -35.90
C ILE A 27 20.51 70.04 -34.49
N ALA A 28 19.76 70.99 -33.93
CA ALA A 28 19.28 70.91 -32.54
C ALA A 28 17.93 70.17 -32.35
N GLN A 29 16.98 70.31 -33.28
CA GLN A 29 15.67 69.65 -33.17
C GLN A 29 15.72 68.17 -33.58
N THR A 30 16.48 67.83 -34.61
CA THR A 30 16.70 66.44 -35.05
C THR A 30 17.46 65.62 -34.01
N SER A 31 18.45 66.22 -33.34
CA SER A 31 19.15 65.57 -32.23
C SER A 31 18.22 65.32 -31.03
N SER A 32 17.35 66.28 -30.66
CA SER A 32 16.39 66.08 -29.56
C SER A 32 15.39 64.94 -29.82
N ALA A 33 14.82 64.84 -31.03
CA ALA A 33 13.90 63.77 -31.40
C ALA A 33 14.61 62.41 -31.44
N LEU A 34 15.86 62.36 -31.92
CA LEU A 34 16.68 61.14 -31.90
C LEU A 34 17.00 60.68 -30.47
N VAL A 35 17.17 61.60 -29.51
CA VAL A 35 17.34 61.24 -28.09
C VAL A 35 16.08 60.58 -27.54
N VAL A 36 14.89 61.13 -27.80
CA VAL A 36 13.61 60.56 -27.34
C VAL A 36 13.36 59.17 -27.94
N ILE A 37 13.65 59.00 -29.24
CA ILE A 37 13.53 57.70 -29.92
C ILE A 37 14.48 56.68 -29.31
N LYS A 38 15.72 57.09 -28.98
CA LYS A 38 16.70 56.22 -28.34
C LYS A 38 16.26 55.81 -26.93
N GLU A 39 15.70 56.74 -26.15
CA GLU A 39 15.16 56.48 -24.81
C GLU A 39 14.00 55.48 -24.87
N TRP A 40 13.03 55.68 -25.76
CA TRP A 40 11.92 54.75 -25.95
C TRP A 40 12.38 53.37 -26.42
N ASN A 41 13.43 53.30 -27.25
CA ASN A 41 13.99 52.03 -27.68
C ASN A 41 14.62 51.28 -26.50
N VAL A 42 15.39 51.97 -25.66
CA VAL A 42 15.98 51.41 -24.43
C VAL A 42 14.88 50.93 -23.47
N GLU A 43 13.87 51.76 -23.21
CA GLU A 43 12.76 51.40 -22.34
C GLU A 43 11.96 50.20 -22.88
N LEU A 44 11.70 50.16 -24.20
CA LEU A 44 11.03 49.04 -24.84
C LEU A 44 11.86 47.76 -24.73
N GLN A 45 13.18 47.84 -24.93
CA GLN A 45 14.08 46.70 -24.78
C GLN A 45 14.12 46.20 -23.33
N GLU A 46 14.12 47.12 -22.36
CA GLU A 46 14.07 46.76 -20.94
C GLU A 46 12.75 46.07 -20.57
N ARG A 47 11.60 46.64 -20.97
CA ARG A 47 10.28 46.05 -20.74
C ARG A 47 10.14 44.68 -21.42
N THR A 48 10.65 44.54 -22.65
CA THR A 48 10.68 43.26 -23.37
C THR A 48 11.52 42.22 -22.62
N SER A 49 12.66 42.62 -22.05
CA SER A 49 13.50 41.74 -21.23
C SER A 49 12.80 41.30 -19.95
N LYS A 50 12.12 42.21 -19.24
CA LYS A 50 11.33 41.90 -18.04
C LYS A 50 10.16 40.97 -18.37
N PHE A 51 9.42 41.24 -19.44
CA PHE A 51 8.32 40.40 -19.90
C PHE A 51 8.81 38.98 -20.23
N ARG A 52 9.93 38.84 -20.95
CA ARG A 52 10.51 37.53 -21.25
C ARG A 52 10.89 36.75 -19.98
N LYS A 53 11.46 37.43 -18.97
CA LYS A 53 11.78 36.79 -17.68
C LYS A 53 10.52 36.31 -16.97
N GLN A 54 9.46 37.12 -16.96
CA GLN A 54 8.17 36.74 -16.37
C GLN A 54 7.53 35.57 -17.12
N ALA A 55 7.50 35.61 -18.45
CA ALA A 55 6.98 34.51 -19.27
C ALA A 55 7.73 33.19 -19.00
N ASN A 56 9.05 33.25 -18.85
CA ASN A 56 9.85 32.07 -18.50
C ASN A 56 9.55 31.57 -17.08
N ALA A 57 9.34 32.45 -16.11
CA ALA A 57 8.99 32.07 -14.75
C ALA A 57 7.59 31.42 -14.69
N ILE A 58 6.63 31.97 -15.44
CA ILE A 58 5.27 31.40 -15.57
C ILE A 58 5.35 30.01 -16.21
N ALA A 59 6.12 29.85 -17.30
CA ALA A 59 6.29 28.55 -17.94
C ALA A 59 6.89 27.48 -17.01
N GLU A 60 7.84 27.87 -16.15
CA GLU A 60 8.42 26.98 -15.15
C GLU A 60 7.42 26.64 -14.03
N TRP A 61 6.56 27.57 -13.62
CA TRP A 61 5.48 27.30 -12.68
C TRP A 61 4.41 26.38 -13.27
N ASP A 62 4.02 26.60 -14.53
CA ASP A 62 3.08 25.72 -15.24
C ASP A 62 3.63 24.29 -15.32
N ARG A 63 4.93 24.13 -15.62
CA ARG A 63 5.59 22.82 -15.61
C ARG A 63 5.48 22.13 -14.26
N ARG A 64 5.67 22.87 -13.15
CA ARG A 64 5.54 22.31 -11.78
C ARG A 64 4.10 21.96 -11.43
N ILE A 65 3.14 22.80 -11.84
CA ILE A 65 1.71 22.52 -11.62
C ILE A 65 1.30 21.23 -12.32
N LEU A 66 1.76 21.01 -13.56
CA LEU A 66 1.49 19.78 -14.30
C LEU A 66 2.13 18.57 -13.62
N GLN A 67 3.38 18.68 -13.15
CA GLN A 67 4.03 17.60 -12.40
C GLN A 67 3.30 17.25 -11.11
N ASN A 68 2.88 18.26 -10.35
CA ASN A 68 2.10 18.05 -9.12
C ASN A 68 0.74 17.41 -9.42
N ARG A 69 0.09 17.81 -10.52
CA ARG A 69 -1.15 17.18 -10.98
C ARG A 69 -0.94 15.70 -11.28
N ASP A 70 0.13 15.33 -11.96
CA ASP A 70 0.42 13.92 -12.28
C ASP A 70 0.65 13.09 -10.99
N VAL A 71 1.33 13.66 -9.99
CA VAL A 71 1.48 13.03 -8.67
C VAL A 71 0.12 12.89 -7.98
N LEU A 72 -0.72 13.92 -8.02
CA LEU A 72 -2.04 13.90 -7.41
C LEU A 72 -2.94 12.84 -8.03
N LEU A 73 -2.92 12.68 -9.36
CA LEU A 73 -3.69 11.65 -10.06
C LEU A 73 -3.22 10.24 -9.71
N LYS A 74 -1.92 10.03 -9.53
CA LYS A 74 -1.40 8.74 -9.04
C LYS A 74 -1.84 8.46 -7.62
N LEU A 75 -1.78 9.46 -6.74
CA LEU A 75 -2.22 9.33 -5.36
C LEU A 75 -3.72 9.02 -5.29
N GLU A 76 -4.53 9.69 -6.09
CA GLU A 76 -5.97 9.42 -6.20
C GLU A 76 -6.24 7.96 -6.61
N ALA A 77 -5.50 7.45 -7.61
CA ALA A 77 -5.63 6.05 -8.03
C ALA A 77 -5.25 5.06 -6.93
N GLU A 78 -4.16 5.32 -6.19
CA GLU A 78 -3.75 4.48 -5.06
C GLU A 78 -4.78 4.54 -3.91
N VAL A 79 -5.31 5.72 -3.59
CA VAL A 79 -6.38 5.87 -2.58
C VAL A 79 -7.63 5.09 -2.99
N ALA A 80 -8.04 5.17 -4.25
CA ALA A 80 -9.18 4.40 -4.76
C ALA A 80 -8.95 2.88 -4.59
N LYS A 81 -7.73 2.39 -4.85
CA LYS A 81 -7.36 0.99 -4.62
C LYS A 81 -7.41 0.62 -3.14
N VAL A 82 -6.90 1.48 -2.25
CA VAL A 82 -6.97 1.24 -0.80
C VAL A 82 -8.42 1.16 -0.32
N VAL A 83 -9.29 2.05 -0.79
CA VAL A 83 -10.72 2.03 -0.46
C VAL A 83 -11.39 0.73 -0.93
N ASP A 84 -11.08 0.26 -2.14
CA ASP A 84 -11.59 -1.01 -2.65
C ASP A 84 -11.12 -2.19 -1.79
N THR A 85 -9.83 -2.21 -1.41
CA THR A 85 -9.31 -3.25 -0.51
C THR A 85 -9.94 -3.21 0.87
N GLN A 86 -10.19 -2.02 1.42
CA GLN A 86 -10.86 -1.85 2.71
C GLN A 86 -12.30 -2.37 2.65
N SER A 87 -13.05 -2.00 1.60
CA SER A 87 -14.42 -2.49 1.39
C SER A 87 -14.47 -4.02 1.29
N ASN A 88 -13.51 -4.63 0.60
CA ASN A 88 -13.43 -6.09 0.54
C ASN A 88 -13.11 -6.72 1.91
N LEU A 89 -12.21 -6.12 2.69
CA LEU A 89 -11.91 -6.57 4.05
C LEU A 89 -13.13 -6.46 4.98
N GLU A 90 -13.87 -5.35 4.93
CA GLU A 90 -15.10 -5.16 5.69
C GLU A 90 -16.13 -6.26 5.36
N ARG A 91 -16.32 -6.57 4.07
CA ARG A 91 -17.20 -7.67 3.64
C ARG A 91 -16.72 -9.05 4.12
N GLN A 92 -15.41 -9.28 4.14
CA GLN A 92 -14.85 -10.53 4.67
C GLN A 92 -15.06 -10.64 6.19
N LEU A 93 -14.91 -9.55 6.93
CA LEU A 93 -15.18 -9.52 8.37
C LEU A 93 -16.65 -9.78 8.67
N GLU A 94 -17.58 -9.17 7.93
CA GLU A 94 -19.03 -9.42 8.07
C GLU A 94 -19.37 -10.91 7.81
N LEU A 95 -18.72 -11.53 6.82
CA LEU A 95 -18.89 -12.95 6.54
C LEU A 95 -18.38 -13.81 7.71
N ILE A 96 -17.20 -13.49 8.26
CA ILE A 96 -16.64 -14.19 9.41
C ILE A 96 -17.55 -14.04 10.63
N GLU A 97 -18.04 -12.84 10.91
CA GLU A 97 -18.98 -12.57 12.01
C GLU A 97 -20.26 -13.41 11.84
N THR A 98 -20.81 -13.48 10.63
CA THR A 98 -21.98 -14.31 10.33
C THR A 98 -21.70 -15.79 10.59
N HIS A 99 -20.56 -16.31 10.13
CA HIS A 99 -20.17 -17.70 10.38
C HIS A 99 -19.97 -17.98 11.88
N GLN A 100 -19.36 -17.05 12.63
CA GLN A 100 -19.21 -17.18 14.09
C GLN A 100 -20.58 -17.28 14.77
N GLN A 101 -21.52 -16.40 14.42
CA GLN A 101 -22.88 -16.44 14.97
C GLN A 101 -23.63 -17.73 14.62
N GLU A 102 -23.41 -18.30 13.42
CA GLU A 102 -24.01 -19.58 13.03
C GLU A 102 -23.43 -20.75 13.82
N VAL A 103 -22.11 -20.78 14.00
CA VAL A 103 -21.43 -21.80 14.82
C VAL A 103 -21.91 -21.72 16.27
N ASP A 104 -21.99 -20.54 16.86
CA ASP A 104 -22.49 -20.35 18.23
C ASP A 104 -23.91 -20.86 18.41
N LYS A 105 -24.81 -20.57 17.47
CA LYS A 105 -26.19 -21.08 17.48
C LYS A 105 -26.25 -22.60 17.33
N SER A 106 -25.42 -23.16 16.45
CA SER A 106 -25.32 -24.60 16.24
C SER A 106 -24.82 -25.30 17.51
N LEU A 107 -23.80 -24.73 18.16
CA LEU A 107 -23.22 -25.23 19.39
C LEU A 107 -24.24 -25.20 20.53
N GLN A 108 -24.94 -24.07 20.75
CA GLN A 108 -26.04 -23.98 21.71
C GLN A 108 -27.13 -25.04 21.47
N SER A 109 -27.47 -25.31 20.20
CA SER A 109 -28.45 -26.35 19.86
C SER A 109 -27.97 -27.76 20.21
N VAL A 110 -26.68 -28.04 20.02
CA VAL A 110 -26.06 -29.33 20.37
C VAL A 110 -25.95 -29.47 21.88
N GLU A 111 -25.52 -28.44 22.59
CA GLU A 111 -25.45 -28.41 24.06
C GLU A 111 -26.83 -28.65 24.68
N GLU A 112 -27.87 -27.98 24.19
CA GLU A 112 -29.23 -28.17 24.73
C GLU A 112 -29.75 -29.60 24.47
N LYS A 113 -29.37 -30.23 23.35
CA LYS A 113 -29.68 -31.64 23.09
C LYS A 113 -28.89 -32.57 24.00
N ALA A 114 -27.60 -32.31 24.20
CA ALA A 114 -26.75 -33.10 25.09
C ALA A 114 -27.26 -33.04 26.54
N GLU A 115 -27.60 -31.84 27.03
CA GLU A 115 -28.19 -31.63 28.36
C GLU A 115 -29.53 -32.35 28.52
N ARG A 116 -30.37 -32.38 27.48
CA ARG A 116 -31.62 -33.15 27.47
C ARG A 116 -31.35 -34.66 27.58
N ILE A 117 -30.45 -35.19 26.76
CA ILE A 117 -30.07 -36.62 26.80
C ILE A 117 -29.49 -36.98 28.16
N TYR A 118 -28.60 -36.14 28.70
CA TYR A 118 -28.04 -36.32 30.02
C TYR A 118 -29.14 -36.39 31.08
N LYS A 119 -30.07 -35.44 31.12
CA LYS A 119 -31.19 -35.48 32.08
C LYS A 119 -32.07 -36.72 31.96
N ASP A 120 -32.33 -37.18 30.74
CA ASP A 120 -33.14 -38.36 30.47
C ASP A 120 -32.43 -39.66 30.91
N GLU A 121 -31.12 -39.78 30.71
CA GLU A 121 -30.31 -40.97 31.03
C GLU A 121 -29.72 -40.96 32.46
N HIS A 122 -29.55 -39.78 33.07
CA HIS A 122 -28.92 -39.60 34.38
C HIS A 122 -29.69 -40.30 35.50
N GLY A 123 -31.01 -40.42 35.39
CA GLY A 123 -31.83 -41.20 36.32
C GLY A 123 -31.56 -42.72 36.29
N LEU A 124 -30.93 -43.22 35.22
CA LEU A 124 -30.64 -44.64 34.99
C LEU A 124 -29.17 -45.03 35.22
N LEU A 125 -28.26 -44.05 35.20
CA LEU A 125 -26.80 -44.24 35.28
C LEU A 125 -26.20 -44.03 36.68
N LEU A 126 -26.97 -43.55 37.65
CA LEU A 126 -26.47 -43.15 38.98
C LEU A 126 -25.87 -44.30 39.83
N ASP A 127 -25.95 -45.56 39.37
CA ASP A 127 -25.50 -46.75 40.10
C ASP A 127 -24.26 -47.42 39.48
N ASP A 128 -23.65 -46.84 38.42
CA ASP A 128 -22.46 -47.39 37.75
C ASP A 128 -21.17 -46.60 38.08
N ASP A 129 -20.30 -47.22 38.88
CA ASP A 129 -18.99 -46.69 39.30
C ASP A 129 -18.03 -46.44 38.10
N ALA A 130 -18.20 -47.19 37.00
CA ALA A 130 -17.44 -47.00 35.77
C ALA A 130 -17.83 -45.70 35.03
N ALA A 131 -19.09 -45.28 35.11
CA ALA A 131 -19.53 -44.00 34.55
C ALA A 131 -18.98 -42.83 35.37
N SER A 132 -19.01 -42.92 36.70
CA SER A 132 -18.48 -41.88 37.60
C SER A 132 -16.98 -41.64 37.43
N THR A 133 -16.19 -42.71 37.31
CA THR A 133 -14.74 -42.59 37.08
C THR A 133 -14.41 -42.00 35.71
N ARG A 134 -15.19 -42.31 34.68
CA ARG A 134 -15.05 -41.70 33.35
C ARG A 134 -15.38 -40.21 33.36
N ASP A 135 -16.45 -39.80 34.05
CA ASP A 135 -16.84 -38.39 34.16
C ASP A 135 -15.75 -37.56 34.87
N ALA A 136 -15.16 -38.09 35.95
CA ALA A 136 -14.03 -37.45 36.62
C ALA A 136 -12.80 -37.28 35.72
N MET A 137 -12.55 -38.23 34.79
CA MET A 137 -11.46 -38.10 33.82
C MET A 137 -11.74 -37.01 32.76
N TYR A 138 -12.98 -36.87 32.31
CA TYR A 138 -13.36 -35.82 31.37
C TYR A 138 -13.30 -34.43 32.02
N GLU A 139 -13.73 -34.29 33.27
CA GLU A 139 -13.58 -33.04 34.05
C GLU A 139 -12.10 -32.64 34.18
N HIS A 140 -11.21 -33.61 34.44
CA HIS A 140 -9.78 -33.35 34.45
C HIS A 140 -9.23 -32.94 33.08
N ALA A 141 -9.73 -33.52 31.98
CA ALA A 141 -9.33 -33.13 30.63
C ALA A 141 -9.77 -31.70 30.29
N GLU A 142 -10.98 -31.31 30.69
CA GLU A 142 -11.52 -29.95 30.54
C GLU A 142 -10.70 -28.91 31.33
N LEU A 143 -10.21 -29.29 32.52
CA LEU A 143 -9.31 -28.43 33.31
C LEU A 143 -7.99 -28.20 32.57
N ILE A 144 -7.38 -29.25 32.03
CA ILE A 144 -6.13 -29.15 31.26
C ILE A 144 -6.34 -28.30 30.00
N GLU A 145 -7.48 -28.43 29.32
CA GLU A 145 -7.82 -27.61 28.16
C GLU A 145 -7.91 -26.12 28.53
N ARG A 146 -8.60 -25.76 29.62
CA ARG A 146 -8.62 -24.37 30.13
C ARG A 146 -7.22 -23.85 30.45
N GLU A 147 -6.37 -24.66 31.08
CA GLU A 147 -4.99 -24.27 31.37
C GLU A 147 -4.18 -24.04 30.09
N MET A 148 -4.37 -24.86 29.05
CA MET A 148 -3.74 -24.70 27.74
C MET A 148 -4.22 -23.44 27.00
N GLU A 149 -5.52 -23.13 27.07
CA GLU A 149 -6.08 -21.91 26.49
C GLU A 149 -5.58 -20.66 27.22
N GLN A 150 -5.53 -20.71 28.56
CA GLN A 150 -4.92 -19.65 29.37
C GLN A 150 -3.45 -19.44 29.02
N MET A 151 -2.67 -20.51 28.86
CA MET A 151 -1.28 -20.41 28.41
C MET A 151 -1.17 -19.85 27.00
N THR A 152 -2.11 -20.17 26.10
CA THR A 152 -2.15 -19.62 24.73
C THR A 152 -2.44 -18.13 24.74
N GLU A 153 -3.41 -17.67 25.52
CA GLU A 153 -3.69 -16.24 25.71
C GLU A 153 -2.53 -15.51 26.41
N GLN A 154 -1.86 -16.16 27.35
CA GLN A 154 -0.62 -15.64 27.94
C GLN A 154 0.50 -15.51 26.90
N ILE A 155 0.71 -16.51 26.04
CA ILE A 155 1.68 -16.46 24.95
C ILE A 155 1.32 -15.35 23.96
N LYS A 156 0.03 -15.21 23.61
CA LYS A 156 -0.47 -14.13 22.76
C LYS A 156 -0.25 -12.76 23.38
N SER A 157 -0.48 -12.61 24.69
CA SER A 157 -0.18 -11.39 25.45
C SER A 157 1.33 -11.10 25.50
N VAL A 158 2.17 -12.12 25.70
CA VAL A 158 3.63 -11.99 25.65
C VAL A 158 4.08 -11.61 24.24
N ILE A 159 3.49 -12.16 23.18
CA ILE A 159 3.74 -11.80 21.78
C ILE A 159 3.28 -10.37 21.49
N GLN A 160 2.10 -9.96 21.97
CA GLN A 160 1.63 -8.58 21.85
C GLN A 160 2.57 -7.62 22.58
N THR A 161 3.00 -7.95 23.79
CA THR A 161 3.97 -7.18 24.56
C THR A 161 5.33 -7.15 23.87
N LEU A 162 5.77 -8.26 23.29
CA LEU A 162 6.98 -8.34 22.47
C LEU A 162 6.85 -7.52 21.20
N ASN A 163 5.70 -7.53 20.53
CA ASN A 163 5.44 -6.72 19.35
C ASN A 163 5.41 -5.24 19.72
N VAL A 164 4.79 -4.85 20.84
CA VAL A 164 4.86 -3.48 21.38
C VAL A 164 6.31 -3.09 21.69
N ASN A 165 7.11 -4.02 22.22
CA ASN A 165 8.50 -3.77 22.62
C ASN A 165 9.54 -3.88 21.48
N GLN A 166 9.31 -4.70 20.44
CA GLN A 166 10.21 -4.96 19.29
C GLN A 166 9.77 -4.27 18.00
N GLY A 167 8.49 -3.94 17.88
CA GLY A 167 7.84 -3.40 16.70
C GLY A 167 6.70 -2.49 17.11
N GLY A 168 7.02 -1.47 17.92
CA GLY A 168 6.07 -0.51 18.45
C GLY A 168 5.01 -0.16 17.42
N GLU A 169 3.76 -0.29 17.84
CA GLU A 169 2.55 0.07 17.12
C GLU A 169 2.77 1.35 16.29
N LEU A 170 2.09 1.45 15.16
CA LEU A 170 2.05 2.64 14.31
C LEU A 170 1.47 3.88 15.01
N GLU A 171 1.24 3.84 16.32
CA GLU A 171 1.10 5.03 17.12
C GLU A 171 2.44 5.74 17.26
N VAL A 172 2.49 6.94 16.72
CA VAL A 172 3.54 7.91 17.03
C VAL A 172 3.41 8.25 18.51
N THR A 173 4.09 7.51 19.37
CA THR A 173 4.26 7.92 20.77
C THR A 173 5.06 9.22 20.77
N ASP A 174 4.49 10.24 21.41
CA ASP A 174 5.04 11.58 21.61
C ASP A 174 6.31 11.49 22.47
N GLY A 175 7.43 11.07 21.85
CA GLY A 175 8.68 10.82 22.57
C GLY A 175 9.77 10.03 21.83
N MET A 176 9.47 9.38 20.69
CA MET A 176 10.53 8.71 19.94
C MET A 176 11.50 9.69 19.28
N THR A 177 12.79 9.47 19.49
CA THR A 177 13.80 10.18 18.72
C THR A 177 13.79 9.68 17.27
N PRO A 178 14.17 10.50 16.28
CA PRO A 178 14.29 10.05 14.89
C PRO A 178 15.20 8.83 14.72
N LEU A 179 16.17 8.64 15.62
CA LEU A 179 17.05 7.47 15.63
C LEU A 179 16.31 6.20 16.05
N ASP A 180 15.41 6.28 17.04
CA ASP A 180 14.59 5.15 17.49
C ASP A 180 13.67 4.65 16.36
N VAL A 181 13.15 5.58 15.55
CA VAL A 181 12.36 5.25 14.36
C VAL A 181 13.20 4.52 13.32
N VAL A 182 14.43 4.98 13.06
CA VAL A 182 15.34 4.34 12.10
C VAL A 182 15.73 2.93 12.55
N VAL A 183 16.10 2.76 13.83
CA VAL A 183 16.45 1.44 14.38
C VAL A 183 15.25 0.49 14.31
N ARG A 184 14.04 0.97 14.57
CA ARG A 184 12.79 0.19 14.44
C ARG A 184 12.53 -0.23 12.99
N ILE A 185 12.68 0.67 12.02
CA ILE A 185 12.53 0.35 10.59
C ILE A 185 13.54 -0.71 10.18
N LEU A 186 14.80 -0.55 10.57
CA LEU A 186 15.86 -1.48 10.23
C LEU A 186 15.63 -2.87 10.85
N ASN A 187 15.16 -2.93 12.10
CA ASN A 187 14.84 -4.20 12.75
C ASN A 187 13.69 -4.94 12.04
N ASN A 188 12.64 -4.21 11.64
CA ASN A 188 11.54 -4.77 10.87
C ASN A 188 11.97 -5.24 9.47
N GLN A 189 12.83 -4.46 8.80
CA GLN A 189 13.41 -4.83 7.51
C GLN A 189 14.31 -6.06 7.62
N LEU A 190 15.13 -6.17 8.66
CA LEU A 190 15.98 -7.34 8.90
C LEU A 190 15.12 -8.60 9.13
N SER A 191 14.08 -8.49 9.95
CA SER A 191 13.16 -9.60 10.22
C SER A 191 12.45 -10.05 8.95
N SER A 192 12.02 -9.09 8.11
CA SER A 192 11.40 -9.37 6.81
C SER A 192 12.38 -10.02 5.83
N LEU A 193 13.66 -9.61 5.85
CA LEU A 193 14.69 -10.19 5.00
C LEU A 193 15.06 -11.62 5.43
N MET A 194 15.15 -11.87 6.73
CA MET A 194 15.35 -13.22 7.26
C MET A 194 14.20 -14.15 6.89
N TRP A 195 12.96 -13.66 6.98
CA TRP A 195 11.79 -14.43 6.54
C TRP A 195 11.82 -14.73 5.04
N ILE A 196 12.22 -13.77 4.20
CA ILE A 196 12.38 -14.00 2.76
C ILE A 196 13.46 -15.06 2.50
N ASP A 197 14.58 -15.02 3.21
CA ASP A 197 15.68 -15.98 3.07
C ASP A 197 15.23 -17.40 3.43
N GLU A 198 14.54 -17.57 4.56
CA GLU A 198 13.96 -18.85 4.98
C GLU A 198 12.98 -19.39 3.92
N LYS A 199 12.10 -18.53 3.37
CA LYS A 199 11.14 -18.93 2.34
C LYS A 199 11.80 -19.24 1.01
N ALA A 200 12.87 -18.53 0.65
CA ALA A 200 13.67 -18.80 -0.54
C ALA A 200 14.39 -20.15 -0.41
N GLU A 201 14.93 -20.47 0.77
CA GLU A 201 15.54 -21.77 1.05
C GLU A 201 14.50 -22.90 1.00
N GLU A 202 13.32 -22.68 1.59
CA GLU A 202 12.20 -23.63 1.50
C GLU A 202 11.79 -23.89 0.04
N PHE A 203 11.68 -22.83 -0.76
CA PHE A 203 11.34 -22.94 -2.19
C PHE A 203 12.44 -23.64 -2.99
N SER A 204 13.71 -23.32 -2.73
CA SER A 204 14.88 -24.00 -3.33
C SER A 204 14.88 -25.49 -3.00
N SER A 205 14.61 -25.86 -1.74
CA SER A 205 14.48 -27.25 -1.30
C SER A 205 13.34 -27.97 -2.01
N ARG A 206 12.17 -27.32 -2.16
CA ARG A 206 11.03 -27.86 -2.93
C ARG A 206 11.39 -28.09 -4.40
N ILE A 207 12.10 -27.15 -5.05
CA ILE A 207 12.59 -27.32 -6.42
C ILE A 207 13.56 -28.51 -6.52
N GLN A 208 14.51 -28.64 -5.60
CA GLN A 208 15.45 -29.76 -5.62
C GLN A 208 14.74 -31.11 -5.43
N LYS A 209 13.73 -31.18 -4.54
CA LYS A 209 12.90 -32.38 -4.37
C LYS A 209 12.17 -32.74 -5.66
N LEU A 210 11.54 -31.77 -6.32
CA LEU A 210 10.86 -31.97 -7.60
C LEU A 210 11.82 -32.37 -8.72
N ALA A 211 13.01 -31.77 -8.81
CA ALA A 211 14.04 -32.15 -9.77
C ALA A 211 14.53 -33.59 -9.56
N LYS A 212 14.73 -34.00 -8.30
CA LYS A 212 15.09 -35.39 -7.94
C LYS A 212 13.96 -36.37 -8.26
N GLN A 213 12.71 -36.02 -7.98
CA GLN A 213 11.54 -36.85 -8.30
C GLN A 213 11.30 -36.94 -9.82
N GLY A 214 11.47 -35.85 -10.56
CA GLY A 214 11.39 -35.83 -12.02
C GLY A 214 12.49 -36.68 -12.65
N SER A 215 13.72 -36.61 -12.13
CA SER A 215 14.82 -37.48 -12.57
C SER A 215 14.59 -38.96 -12.21
N ALA A 216 13.94 -39.25 -11.08
CA ALA A 216 13.54 -40.61 -10.71
C ALA A 216 12.42 -41.17 -11.61
N ALA A 217 11.41 -40.35 -11.93
CA ALA A 217 10.32 -40.72 -12.84
C ALA A 217 10.80 -40.93 -14.29
N ASP A 218 11.74 -40.10 -14.76
CA ASP A 218 12.36 -40.26 -16.09
C ASP A 218 13.23 -41.53 -16.16
N ARG A 219 13.84 -41.93 -15.03
CA ARG A 219 14.63 -43.15 -14.90
C ARG A 219 13.77 -44.42 -14.77
N GLU A 220 12.55 -44.33 -14.24
CA GLU A 220 11.57 -45.43 -14.29
C GLU A 220 11.00 -45.64 -15.70
N LEU A 221 10.81 -44.58 -16.49
CA LEU A 221 10.42 -44.69 -17.91
C LEU A 221 11.52 -45.28 -18.81
N MET A 222 12.78 -45.15 -18.40
CA MET A 222 13.98 -45.70 -19.05
C MET A 222 14.52 -46.98 -18.36
N GLY A 223 13.71 -47.63 -17.52
CA GLY A 223 14.00 -48.99 -17.05
C GLY A 223 14.00 -49.99 -18.23
N PRO A 224 14.87 -51.02 -18.26
CA PRO A 224 15.00 -51.90 -19.41
C PRO A 224 13.65 -52.55 -19.74
N LYS A 225 13.10 -52.22 -20.91
CA LYS A 225 12.00 -52.97 -21.53
C LYS A 225 12.53 -54.36 -21.86
N PHE A 226 12.44 -55.28 -20.90
CA PHE A 226 12.51 -56.73 -21.14
C PHE A 226 11.30 -57.09 -22.00
N TRP A 227 11.45 -56.89 -23.31
CA TRP A 227 10.56 -57.45 -24.31
C TRP A 227 10.58 -58.97 -24.15
N LEU A 228 9.40 -59.54 -23.89
CA LEU A 228 9.16 -60.97 -23.98
C LEU A 228 9.71 -61.51 -25.32
N SER A 229 10.66 -62.42 -25.22
CA SER A 229 10.97 -63.39 -26.27
C SER A 229 11.00 -64.76 -25.62
N ARG A 230 9.87 -65.46 -25.64
CA ARG A 230 9.66 -66.72 -26.37
C ARG A 230 8.32 -67.34 -25.98
#